data_AF-A0A257IZT0-F1
#
_entry.id   AF-A0A257IZT0-F1
#
_cell.length_a   1.000
_cell.length_b   1.000
_cell.length_c   1.000
_cell.angle_alpha   90.00
_cell.angle_beta   90.00
_cell.angle_gamma   90.00
#
_symmetry.space_group_name_H-M   'P 1'
#
loop_
_entity.id
_entity.type
_entity.pdbx_description
1 polymer ?
#
loop_
_entity_poly.entity_id
_entity_poly.type
_entity_poly.pdbx_seq_one_letter_code
_entity_poly.pdbx_strand_id
1 'polypeptide(L)'
;MSRNAATVATTVPSFGWPDQLRGLLQREWLQQRRGWTFFLLTPSLLVLLLAAFGQVQMDVHNDAGDPELQVSSQALLLTAGLIGGLMLAGLVLALALALLQASGLARRDAQDRSIEFWRSLPVADSLALAAPLLAQLLLLPLAALAVDAVGGLLASAVAVGRTDGLVAWLSLPWGTLALAAVALGLRLALGLVLALLWEIAPRTGLADATFLPPLSEVLLAGWDLARNGQLTEHVGASLFRALAGFLIALAYAIPLGLAIGWWRRVADGLNPLLEVLRS
;
A
#
# COMPACT_ATOMS: atom_id res chain seq x y z
N MET A 1 -42.03 -57.89 26.20
CA MET A 1 -40.78 -57.29 26.71
C MET A 1 -40.13 -56.51 25.59
N SER A 2 -40.42 -55.21 25.51
CA SER A 2 -39.77 -54.27 24.60
C SER A 2 -38.40 -53.88 25.14
N ARG A 3 -37.37 -53.88 24.30
CA ARG A 3 -36.10 -53.21 24.61
C ARG A 3 -35.83 -52.16 23.54
N ASN A 4 -35.86 -50.92 24.01
CA ASN A 4 -35.55 -49.66 23.36
C ASN A 4 -34.36 -49.75 22.41
N ALA A 5 -34.64 -49.61 21.11
CA ALA A 5 -33.66 -49.10 20.15
C ALA A 5 -33.47 -47.61 20.44
N ALA A 6 -32.53 -47.29 21.33
CA ALA A 6 -32.12 -45.92 21.55
C ALA A 6 -31.44 -45.43 20.26
N THR A 7 -32.13 -44.54 19.57
CA THR A 7 -31.63 -43.70 18.50
C THR A 7 -30.41 -42.95 19.01
N VAL A 8 -29.21 -43.46 18.75
CA VAL A 8 -27.97 -42.70 18.90
C VAL A 8 -28.00 -41.68 17.77
N ALA A 9 -28.66 -40.55 18.02
CA ALA A 9 -28.49 -39.36 17.23
C ALA A 9 -27.02 -38.96 17.40
N THR A 10 -26.18 -39.37 16.45
CA THR A 10 -24.84 -38.79 16.28
C THR A 10 -25.06 -37.33 15.90
N THR A 11 -25.18 -36.46 16.90
CA THR A 11 -25.05 -35.03 16.71
C THR A 11 -23.61 -34.80 16.27
N VAL A 12 -23.38 -34.89 14.95
CA VAL A 12 -22.16 -34.38 14.35
C VAL A 12 -22.04 -32.94 14.83
N PRO A 13 -20.95 -32.57 15.54
CA PRO A 13 -20.81 -31.21 16.03
C PRO A 13 -20.92 -30.27 14.83
N SER A 14 -21.95 -29.43 14.80
CA SER A 14 -22.13 -28.45 13.75
C SER A 14 -21.06 -27.38 13.93
N PHE A 15 -19.93 -27.57 13.26
CA PHE A 15 -18.89 -26.56 13.18
C PHE A 15 -19.49 -25.28 12.58
N GLY A 16 -19.47 -24.20 13.35
CA GLY A 16 -19.88 -22.89 12.85
C GLY A 16 -18.95 -22.44 11.72
N TRP A 17 -19.46 -21.56 10.85
CA TRP A 17 -18.68 -20.98 9.76
C TRP A 17 -17.31 -20.37 10.17
N PRO A 18 -17.11 -19.78 11.39
CA PRO A 18 -15.81 -19.23 11.77
C PRO A 18 -14.76 -20.33 11.97
N ASP A 19 -15.15 -21.46 12.55
CA ASP A 19 -14.25 -22.56 12.84
C ASP A 19 -13.86 -23.30 11.56
N GLN A 20 -14.81 -23.43 10.62
CA GLN A 20 -14.53 -23.94 9.28
C GLN A 20 -13.52 -23.05 8.53
N LEU A 21 -13.75 -21.73 8.53
CA LEU A 21 -12.85 -20.76 7.90
C LEU A 21 -11.44 -20.83 8.52
N ARG A 22 -11.34 -20.90 9.85
CA ARG A 22 -10.05 -21.03 10.55
C ARG A 22 -9.30 -22.28 10.12
N GLY A 23 -9.98 -23.42 10.03
CA GLY A 23 -9.39 -24.68 9.56
C GLY A 23 -8.85 -24.56 8.13
N LEU A 24 -9.61 -23.93 7.24
CA LEU A 24 -9.19 -23.69 5.85
C LEU A 24 -8.01 -22.72 5.75
N LEU A 25 -8.01 -21.62 6.52
CA LEU A 25 -6.88 -20.69 6.56
C LEU A 25 -5.62 -21.36 7.11
N GLN A 26 -5.76 -22.18 8.15
CA GLN A 26 -4.66 -22.96 8.71
C GLN A 26 -4.11 -23.95 7.68
N ARG A 27 -4.98 -24.58 6.87
CA ARG A 27 -4.58 -25.44 5.76
C ARG A 27 -3.74 -24.67 4.74
N GLU A 28 -4.23 -23.53 4.25
CA GLU A 28 -3.48 -22.72 3.27
C GLU A 28 -2.12 -22.28 3.83
N TRP A 29 -2.07 -21.87 5.11
CA TRP A 29 -0.82 -21.57 5.76
C TRP A 29 0.11 -22.79 5.80
N LEU A 30 -0.35 -23.95 6.25
CA LEU A 30 0.49 -25.16 6.31
C LEU A 30 1.04 -25.56 4.94
N GLN A 31 0.23 -25.41 3.89
CA GLN A 31 0.62 -25.73 2.52
C GLN A 31 1.62 -24.74 1.95
N GLN A 32 1.41 -23.44 2.15
CA GLN A 32 2.21 -22.39 1.53
C GLN A 32 3.26 -21.77 2.45
N ARG A 33 3.37 -22.25 3.70
CA ARG A 33 4.25 -21.68 4.74
C ARG A 33 5.63 -21.36 4.23
N ARG A 34 6.29 -22.33 3.58
CA ARG A 34 7.68 -22.19 3.10
C ARG A 34 7.80 -21.11 2.03
N GLY A 35 6.87 -21.11 1.06
CA GLY A 35 6.84 -20.11 -0.01
C GLY A 35 6.59 -18.71 0.57
N TRP A 36 5.56 -18.56 1.40
CA TRP A 36 5.22 -17.26 2.00
C TRP A 36 6.34 -16.73 2.89
N THR A 37 6.96 -17.57 3.74
CA THR A 37 8.07 -17.11 4.58
C THR A 37 9.26 -16.64 3.74
N PHE A 38 9.55 -17.32 2.63
CA PHE A 38 10.63 -16.90 1.74
C PHE A 38 10.31 -15.52 1.15
N PHE A 39 9.15 -15.37 0.52
CA PHE A 39 8.78 -14.13 -0.16
C PHE A 39 8.58 -12.93 0.78
N LEU A 40 8.05 -13.16 1.99
CA LEU A 40 7.91 -12.12 3.01
C LEU A 40 9.26 -11.57 3.46
N LEU A 41 10.29 -12.43 3.53
CA LEU A 41 11.61 -12.02 3.99
C LEU A 41 12.50 -11.51 2.86
N THR A 42 12.27 -11.92 1.61
CA THR A 42 13.10 -11.54 0.45
C THR A 42 13.37 -10.04 0.34
N PRO A 43 12.37 -9.13 0.32
CA PRO A 43 12.64 -7.70 0.17
C PRO A 43 13.45 -7.14 1.35
N SER A 44 13.06 -7.50 2.57
CA SER A 44 13.78 -7.13 3.80
C SER A 44 15.24 -7.62 3.81
N LEU A 45 15.49 -8.88 3.47
CA LEU A 45 16.83 -9.46 3.43
C LEU A 45 17.69 -8.84 2.34
N LEU A 46 17.11 -8.58 1.16
CA LEU A 46 17.80 -7.92 0.06
C LEU A 46 18.24 -6.51 0.48
N VAL A 47 17.33 -5.71 1.03
CA VAL A 47 17.65 -4.34 1.45
C VAL A 47 18.61 -4.32 2.63
N LEU A 48 18.49 -5.26 3.57
CA LEU A 48 19.45 -5.38 4.68
C LEU A 48 20.85 -5.73 4.17
N LEU A 49 20.97 -6.63 3.18
CA LEU A 49 22.23 -6.95 2.54
C LEU A 49 22.78 -5.74 1.77
N LEU A 50 21.94 -5.03 1.02
CA LEU A 50 22.33 -3.81 0.34
C LEU A 50 22.74 -2.70 1.32
N ALA A 51 22.08 -2.56 2.46
CA ALA A 51 22.45 -1.60 3.51
C ALA A 51 23.78 -1.98 4.18
N ALA A 52 24.09 -3.27 4.29
CA ALA A 52 25.33 -3.75 4.87
C ALA A 52 26.56 -3.49 3.98
N PHE A 53 26.38 -3.54 2.65
CA PHE A 53 27.50 -3.46 1.68
C PHE A 53 27.47 -2.24 0.75
N GLY A 54 26.32 -1.58 0.60
CA GLY A 54 26.13 -0.45 -0.31
C GLY A 54 26.74 0.84 0.21
N GLN A 55 27.32 1.64 -0.68
CA GLN A 55 27.76 2.99 -0.39
C GLN A 55 26.67 3.97 -0.85
N VAL A 56 25.79 4.36 0.06
CA VAL A 56 24.79 5.40 -0.21
C VAL A 56 25.44 6.75 0.08
N GLN A 57 26.04 7.37 -0.94
CA GLN A 57 26.45 8.77 -0.88
C GLN A 57 25.26 9.63 -1.27
N MET A 58 24.59 10.23 -0.27
CA MET A 58 23.61 11.28 -0.51
C MET A 58 24.39 12.58 -0.66
N ASP A 59 24.69 12.98 -1.90
CA ASP A 59 25.24 14.30 -2.19
C ASP A 59 24.16 15.36 -1.95
N VAL A 60 23.90 15.68 -0.68
CA VAL A 60 23.07 16.83 -0.30
C VAL A 60 23.90 18.09 -0.55
N HIS A 61 23.42 18.95 -1.44
CA HIS A 61 24.12 20.19 -1.80
C HIS A 61 24.37 21.04 -0.54
N ASN A 62 25.64 21.40 -0.32
CA ASN A 62 26.15 21.92 0.94
C ASN A 62 25.99 23.44 1.03
N ASP A 63 24.86 23.90 1.58
CA ASP A 63 24.68 25.30 1.95
C ASP A 63 24.85 25.47 3.48
N ALA A 64 26.05 25.81 3.92
CA ALA A 64 26.42 26.49 5.18
C ALA A 64 25.57 26.25 6.46
N GLY A 65 25.19 25.00 6.77
CA GLY A 65 24.46 24.63 7.99
C GLY A 65 25.36 23.99 9.06
N ASP A 66 24.87 23.95 10.31
CA ASP A 66 25.56 23.26 11.41
C ASP A 66 25.66 21.74 11.12
N PRO A 67 26.86 21.14 11.17
CA PRO A 67 27.07 19.75 10.75
C PRO A 67 26.30 18.73 11.61
N GLU A 68 26.06 19.02 12.90
CA GLU A 68 25.30 18.11 13.78
C GLU A 68 23.81 18.04 13.46
N LEU A 69 23.20 19.17 13.10
CA LEU A 69 21.79 19.22 12.69
C LEU A 69 21.60 18.52 11.34
N GLN A 70 22.61 18.60 10.46
CA GLN A 70 22.58 17.99 9.14
C GLN A 70 22.67 16.46 9.21
N VAL A 71 23.60 15.90 10.00
CA VAL A 71 23.73 14.45 10.23
C VAL A 71 22.41 13.85 10.75
N SER A 72 21.77 14.53 11.70
CA SER A 72 20.48 14.10 12.27
C SER A 72 19.36 14.07 11.23
N SER A 73 19.34 15.02 10.28
CA SER A 73 18.32 15.09 9.22
C SER A 73 18.50 14.00 8.15
N GLN A 74 19.74 13.67 7.77
CA GLN A 74 20.03 12.63 6.78
C GLN A 74 19.69 11.23 7.34
N ALA A 75 20.09 10.96 8.58
CA ALA A 75 19.75 9.73 9.28
C ALA A 75 18.22 9.52 9.39
N LEU A 76 17.48 10.60 9.65
CA LEU A 76 16.02 10.57 9.73
C LEU A 76 15.38 10.24 8.38
N LEU A 77 15.81 10.91 7.30
CA LEU A 77 15.29 10.68 5.96
C LEU A 77 15.60 9.27 5.45
N LEU A 78 16.83 8.80 5.67
CA LEU A 78 17.24 7.44 5.32
C LEU A 78 16.41 6.39 6.08
N THR A 79 16.21 6.59 7.39
CA THR A 79 15.41 5.66 8.22
C THR A 79 13.95 5.62 7.78
N ALA A 80 13.32 6.78 7.63
CA ALA A 80 11.93 6.87 7.18
C ALA A 80 11.76 6.29 5.75
N GLY A 81 12.70 6.59 4.86
CA GLY A 81 12.71 6.09 3.49
C GLY A 81 12.88 4.58 3.41
N LEU A 82 13.76 3.98 4.21
CA LEU A 82 13.95 2.53 4.26
C LEU A 82 12.73 1.80 4.80
N ILE A 83 12.14 2.28 5.90
CA ILE A 83 10.91 1.70 6.45
C ILE A 83 9.76 1.80 5.44
N GLY A 84 9.48 3.02 4.94
CA GLY A 84 8.36 3.23 4.03
C GLY A 84 8.55 2.55 2.67
N GLY A 85 9.77 2.60 2.12
CA GLY A 85 10.12 1.97 0.86
C GLY A 85 10.01 0.45 0.91
N LEU A 86 10.46 -0.19 1.99
CA LEU A 86 10.32 -1.63 2.18
C LEU A 86 8.85 -2.03 2.35
N MET A 87 8.06 -1.31 3.15
CA MET A 87 6.63 -1.57 3.30
C MET A 87 5.91 -1.52 1.94
N LEU A 88 6.20 -0.51 1.11
CA LEU A 88 5.62 -0.39 -0.23
C LEU A 88 6.09 -1.53 -1.15
N ALA A 89 7.39 -1.78 -1.21
CA ALA A 89 7.96 -2.82 -2.07
C ALA A 89 7.44 -4.22 -1.71
N GLY A 90 7.36 -4.51 -0.41
CA GLY A 90 6.77 -5.72 0.16
C GLY A 90 5.32 -5.91 -0.22
N LEU A 91 4.51 -4.85 -0.07
CA LEU A 91 3.10 -4.86 -0.47
C LEU A 91 2.97 -5.17 -1.97
N VAL A 92 3.71 -4.47 -2.82
CA VAL A 92 3.67 -4.66 -4.27
C VAL A 92 4.09 -6.08 -4.65
N LEU A 93 5.17 -6.58 -4.05
CA LEU A 93 5.64 -7.95 -4.28
C LEU A 93 4.61 -8.99 -3.83
N ALA A 94 4.02 -8.82 -2.64
CA ALA A 94 2.99 -9.71 -2.12
C ALA A 94 1.76 -9.75 -3.04
N LEU A 95 1.32 -8.60 -3.56
CA LEU A 95 0.22 -8.51 -4.51
C LEU A 95 0.56 -9.16 -5.86
N ALA A 96 1.76 -8.91 -6.39
CA ALA A 96 2.21 -9.56 -7.62
C ALA A 96 2.23 -11.09 -7.48
N LEU A 97 2.74 -11.60 -6.36
CA LEU A 97 2.77 -13.03 -6.07
C LEU A 97 1.36 -13.60 -5.86
N ALA A 98 0.46 -12.86 -5.22
CA ALA A 98 -0.93 -13.27 -5.06
C ALA A 98 -1.62 -13.43 -6.42
N LEU A 99 -1.41 -12.49 -7.35
CA LEU A 99 -1.96 -12.57 -8.71
C LEU A 99 -1.40 -13.77 -9.49
N LEU A 100 -0.09 -14.00 -9.39
CA LEU A 100 0.56 -15.15 -10.04
C LEU A 100 0.03 -16.48 -9.47
N GLN A 101 -0.11 -16.59 -8.15
CA GLN A 101 -0.60 -17.80 -7.50
C GLN A 101 -2.09 -18.03 -7.72
N ALA A 102 -2.91 -16.97 -7.73
CA ALA A 102 -4.33 -17.04 -8.01
C ALA A 102 -4.59 -17.65 -9.41
N SER A 103 -3.78 -17.31 -10.41
CA SER A 103 -3.85 -17.91 -11.75
C SER A 103 -3.52 -19.43 -11.77
N GLY A 104 -2.80 -19.91 -10.76
CA GLY A 104 -2.43 -21.31 -10.58
C GLY A 104 -3.44 -22.15 -9.80
N LEU A 105 -4.36 -21.52 -9.06
CA LEU A 105 -5.31 -22.23 -8.18
C LEU A 105 -6.19 -23.22 -8.96
N ALA A 106 -6.69 -22.84 -10.13
CA ALA A 106 -7.53 -23.72 -10.96
C ALA A 106 -6.79 -24.99 -11.43
N ARG A 107 -5.46 -24.91 -11.65
CA ARG A 107 -4.64 -26.08 -12.02
C ARG A 107 -4.27 -26.92 -10.81
N ARG A 108 -4.02 -26.29 -9.66
CA ARG A 108 -3.69 -26.95 -8.40
C ARG A 108 -4.86 -27.83 -7.92
N ASP A 109 -6.07 -27.29 -7.98
CA ASP A 109 -7.27 -27.97 -7.49
C ASP A 109 -7.63 -29.21 -8.33
N ALA A 110 -7.24 -29.24 -9.60
CA ALA A 110 -7.42 -30.43 -10.44
C ALA A 110 -6.40 -31.55 -10.12
N GLN A 111 -5.27 -31.23 -9.50
CA GLN A 111 -4.19 -32.20 -9.20
C GLN A 111 -4.24 -32.74 -7.77
N ASP A 112 -4.93 -32.06 -6.85
CA ASP A 112 -4.93 -32.39 -5.43
C ASP A 112 -6.14 -33.26 -5.03
N ARG A 113 -5.92 -34.56 -4.83
CA ARG A 113 -6.96 -35.51 -4.37
C ARG A 113 -7.48 -35.20 -2.96
N SER A 114 -6.82 -34.31 -2.20
CA SER A 114 -7.35 -33.86 -0.91
C SER A 114 -8.66 -33.08 -1.04
N ILE A 115 -8.99 -32.55 -2.22
CA ILE A 115 -10.30 -31.92 -2.50
C ILE A 115 -11.46 -32.90 -2.33
N GLU A 116 -11.30 -34.19 -2.66
CA GLU A 116 -12.35 -35.19 -2.43
C GLU A 116 -12.63 -35.37 -0.92
N PHE A 117 -11.58 -35.32 -0.11
CA PHE A 117 -11.69 -35.31 1.35
C PHE A 117 -12.36 -34.02 1.86
N TRP A 118 -11.95 -32.84 1.40
CA TRP A 118 -12.54 -31.57 1.84
C TRP A 118 -13.98 -31.38 1.35
N ARG A 119 -14.35 -31.92 0.18
CA ARG A 119 -15.73 -31.99 -0.32
C ARG A 119 -16.62 -32.89 0.53
N SER A 120 -16.03 -33.87 1.22
CA SER A 120 -16.77 -34.74 2.15
C SER A 120 -17.09 -34.05 3.48
N LEU A 121 -16.42 -32.93 3.79
CA LEU A 121 -16.72 -32.15 4.99
C LEU A 121 -17.92 -31.24 4.73
N PRO A 122 -18.74 -30.96 5.77
CA PRO A 122 -19.90 -30.08 5.67
C PRO A 122 -19.47 -28.61 5.64
N VAL A 123 -18.70 -28.23 4.61
CA VAL A 123 -18.19 -26.86 4.41
C VAL A 123 -18.99 -26.18 3.32
N ALA A 124 -19.37 -24.92 3.52
CA ALA A 124 -20.02 -24.15 2.47
C ALA A 124 -19.06 -23.93 1.27
N ASP A 125 -19.54 -24.15 0.05
CA ASP A 125 -18.75 -24.00 -1.19
C ASP A 125 -18.07 -22.62 -1.31
N SER A 126 -18.76 -21.57 -0.83
CA SER A 126 -18.23 -20.21 -0.81
C SER A 126 -17.03 -20.03 0.12
N LEU A 127 -16.99 -20.73 1.26
CA LEU A 127 -15.88 -20.65 2.22
C LEU A 127 -14.62 -21.34 1.69
N ALA A 128 -14.80 -22.43 0.92
CA ALA A 128 -13.70 -23.15 0.30
C ALA A 128 -12.93 -22.28 -0.71
N LEU A 129 -13.61 -21.38 -1.41
CA LEU A 129 -13.01 -20.40 -2.33
C LEU A 129 -12.58 -19.12 -1.63
N ALA A 130 -13.33 -18.65 -0.62
CA ALA A 130 -13.01 -17.42 0.09
C ALA A 130 -11.73 -17.53 0.90
N ALA A 131 -11.47 -18.67 1.55
CA ALA A 131 -10.27 -18.87 2.38
C ALA A 131 -8.94 -18.64 1.62
N PRO A 132 -8.66 -19.29 0.48
CA PRO A 132 -7.42 -19.05 -0.26
C PRO A 132 -7.31 -17.61 -0.79
N LEU A 133 -8.42 -17.01 -1.24
CA LEU A 133 -8.44 -15.63 -1.71
C LEU A 133 -8.14 -14.64 -0.58
N LEU A 134 -8.77 -14.81 0.59
CA LEU A 134 -8.50 -13.99 1.78
C LEU A 134 -7.05 -14.13 2.22
N ALA A 135 -6.50 -15.34 2.19
CA ALA A 135 -5.13 -15.56 2.59
C ALA A 135 -4.12 -14.87 1.65
N GLN A 136 -4.36 -14.95 0.34
CA GLN A 136 -3.42 -14.42 -0.67
C GLN A 136 -3.58 -12.92 -0.91
N LEU A 137 -4.82 -12.41 -0.98
CA LEU A 137 -5.09 -11.01 -1.34
C LEU A 137 -5.11 -10.07 -0.14
N LEU A 138 -5.31 -10.59 1.08
CA LEU A 138 -5.42 -9.76 2.28
C LEU A 138 -4.38 -10.12 3.33
N LEU A 139 -4.36 -11.36 3.81
CA LEU A 139 -3.48 -11.74 4.94
C LEU A 139 -2.00 -11.66 4.57
N LEU A 140 -1.62 -12.15 3.38
CA LEU A 140 -0.21 -12.13 2.94
C LEU A 140 0.32 -10.70 2.73
N PRO A 141 -0.37 -9.78 2.01
CA PRO A 141 0.07 -8.40 1.89
C PRO A 141 0.13 -7.65 3.22
N LEU A 142 -0.82 -7.89 4.13
CA LEU A 142 -0.77 -7.30 5.48
C LEU A 142 0.40 -7.84 6.30
N ALA A 143 0.70 -9.14 6.19
CA ALA A 143 1.88 -9.73 6.81
C ALA A 143 3.16 -9.12 6.24
N ALA A 144 3.22 -8.85 4.93
CA ALA A 144 4.35 -8.19 4.28
C ALA A 144 4.60 -6.80 4.89
N LEU A 145 3.56 -5.97 5.03
CA LEU A 145 3.68 -4.65 5.67
C LEU A 145 4.29 -4.72 7.08
N ALA A 146 3.88 -5.70 7.89
CA ALA A 146 4.40 -5.87 9.24
C ALA A 146 5.85 -6.36 9.24
N VAL A 147 6.19 -7.34 8.40
CA VAL A 147 7.55 -7.87 8.29
C VAL A 147 8.50 -6.81 7.76
N ASP A 148 8.10 -6.06 6.74
CA ASP A 148 8.93 -5.05 6.08
C ASP A 148 9.06 -3.76 6.90
N ALA A 149 8.11 -3.45 7.78
CA ALA A 149 8.31 -2.39 8.78
C ALA A 149 9.46 -2.74 9.74
N VAL A 150 9.52 -4.00 10.20
CA VAL A 150 10.62 -4.48 11.05
C VAL A 150 11.91 -4.60 10.25
N GLY A 151 11.84 -5.13 9.03
CA GLY A 151 12.98 -5.24 8.12
C GLY A 151 13.60 -3.88 7.80
N GLY A 152 12.77 -2.86 7.57
CA GLY A 152 13.22 -1.49 7.34
C GLY A 152 13.83 -0.83 8.56
N LEU A 153 13.32 -1.13 9.76
CA LEU A 153 13.96 -0.71 11.00
C LEU A 153 15.37 -1.32 11.12
N LEU A 154 15.51 -2.62 10.89
CA LEU A 154 16.81 -3.30 10.95
C LEU A 154 17.78 -2.79 9.87
N ALA A 155 17.29 -2.63 8.64
CA ALA A 155 18.08 -2.10 7.54
C ALA A 155 18.52 -0.65 7.81
N SER A 156 17.65 0.17 8.42
CA SER A 156 18.00 1.54 8.81
C SER A 156 19.09 1.59 9.88
N ALA A 157 19.05 0.68 10.86
CA ALA A 157 20.07 0.60 11.90
C ALA A 157 21.44 0.29 11.31
N VAL A 158 21.49 -0.62 10.33
CA VAL A 158 22.72 -0.96 9.62
C VAL A 158 23.18 0.19 8.72
N ALA A 159 22.28 0.80 7.95
CA ALA A 159 22.61 1.88 7.02
C ALA A 159 23.15 3.12 7.77
N VAL A 160 22.36 3.65 8.71
CA VAL A 160 22.72 4.84 9.50
C VAL A 160 23.91 4.55 10.41
N GLY A 161 23.97 3.36 11.00
CA GLY A 161 25.10 2.94 11.83
C GLY A 161 26.44 2.96 11.10
N ARG A 162 26.44 2.80 9.77
CA ARG A 162 27.64 2.84 8.92
C ARG A 162 27.97 4.24 8.39
N THR A 163 26.97 5.08 8.12
CA THR A 163 27.16 6.43 7.55
C THR A 163 27.40 7.47 8.64
N ASP A 164 26.51 7.51 9.63
CA ASP A 164 26.39 8.58 10.63
C ASP A 164 26.68 8.08 12.05
N GLY A 165 26.77 6.76 12.22
CA GLY A 165 27.04 6.09 13.49
C GLY A 165 25.79 5.67 14.25
N LEU A 166 25.94 4.68 15.13
CA LEU A 166 24.82 4.12 15.90
C LEU A 166 24.19 5.13 16.87
N VAL A 167 24.98 6.08 17.38
CA VAL A 167 24.46 7.13 18.27
C VAL A 167 23.49 8.04 17.53
N ALA A 168 23.77 8.38 16.27
CA ALA A 168 22.88 9.18 15.43
C ALA A 168 21.56 8.44 15.13
N TRP A 169 21.60 7.12 14.96
CA TRP A 169 20.39 6.30 14.81
C TRP A 169 19.57 6.27 16.11
N LEU A 170 20.23 6.12 17.26
CA LEU A 170 19.55 6.09 18.56
C LEU A 170 18.94 7.45 18.96
N SER A 171 19.51 8.57 18.51
CA SER A 171 19.02 9.91 18.79
C SER A 171 17.84 10.35 17.92
N LEU A 172 17.42 9.51 16.96
CA LEU A 172 16.29 9.81 16.09
C LEU A 172 14.98 10.00 16.89
N PRO A 173 14.05 10.83 16.38
CA PRO A 173 12.76 11.05 17.01
C PRO A 173 11.81 9.86 16.81
N TRP A 174 12.08 8.76 17.52
CA TRP A 174 11.39 7.48 17.39
C TRP A 174 9.87 7.56 17.49
N GLY A 175 9.34 8.47 18.32
CA GLY A 175 7.90 8.70 18.41
C GLY A 175 7.29 9.14 17.08
N THR A 176 7.94 10.06 16.38
CA THR A 176 7.47 10.54 15.06
C THR A 176 7.62 9.48 13.98
N LEU A 177 8.74 8.74 13.98
CA LEU A 177 8.99 7.66 13.03
C LEU A 177 8.01 6.50 13.19
N ALA A 178 7.75 6.09 14.44
CA ALA A 178 6.77 5.04 14.74
C ALA A 178 5.36 5.45 14.31
N LEU A 179 4.93 6.67 14.64
CA LEU A 179 3.63 7.20 14.21
C LEU A 179 3.53 7.28 12.69
N ALA A 180 4.58 7.75 12.01
CA ALA A 180 4.61 7.83 10.56
C ALA A 180 4.55 6.44 9.90
N ALA A 181 5.31 5.46 10.42
CA ALA A 181 5.31 4.08 9.94
C ALA A 181 3.94 3.41 10.14
N VAL A 182 3.32 3.59 11.30
CA VAL A 182 1.96 3.10 11.57
C VAL A 182 0.94 3.78 10.66
N ALA A 183 0.99 5.10 10.51
CA ALA A 183 0.09 5.85 9.64
C ALA A 183 0.24 5.40 8.17
N LEU A 184 1.47 5.18 7.71
CA LEU A 184 1.74 4.65 6.38
C LEU A 184 1.20 3.23 6.22
N GLY A 185 1.48 2.33 7.18
CA GLY A 185 0.96 0.96 7.17
C GLY A 185 -0.56 0.92 7.12
N LEU A 186 -1.24 1.76 7.91
CA LEU A 186 -2.70 1.90 7.88
C LEU A 186 -3.21 2.44 6.55
N ARG A 187 -2.56 3.45 5.96
CA ARG A 187 -2.93 3.99 4.64
C ARG A 187 -2.79 2.93 3.54
N LEU A 188 -1.71 2.16 3.55
CA LEU A 188 -1.46 1.08 2.59
C LEU A 188 -2.47 -0.07 2.77
N ALA A 189 -2.73 -0.49 4.01
CA ALA A 189 -3.72 -1.50 4.33
C ALA A 189 -5.14 -1.08 3.94
N LEU A 190 -5.53 0.17 4.24
CA LEU A 190 -6.82 0.71 3.87
C LEU A 190 -6.96 0.83 2.34
N GLY A 191 -5.91 1.31 1.67
CA GLY A 191 -5.84 1.35 0.21
C GLY A 191 -6.03 -0.03 -0.42
N LEU A 192 -5.40 -1.06 0.15
CA LEU A 192 -5.59 -2.45 -0.25
C LEU A 192 -7.05 -2.91 -0.10
N VAL A 193 -7.64 -2.71 1.07
CA VAL A 193 -9.05 -3.10 1.33
C VAL A 193 -9.99 -2.38 0.37
N LEU A 194 -9.80 -1.08 0.17
CA LEU A 194 -10.61 -0.29 -0.74
C LEU A 194 -10.46 -0.75 -2.19
N ALA A 195 -9.23 -1.08 -2.62
CA ALA A 195 -8.97 -1.62 -3.95
C ALA A 195 -9.67 -2.97 -4.16
N LEU A 196 -9.66 -3.86 -3.16
CA LEU A 196 -10.39 -5.13 -3.23
C LEU A 196 -11.90 -4.92 -3.27
N LEU A 197 -12.44 -3.99 -2.48
CA LEU A 197 -13.86 -3.65 -2.51
C LEU A 197 -14.28 -3.06 -3.85
N TRP A 198 -13.46 -2.19 -4.44
CA TRP A 198 -13.67 -1.67 -5.79
C TRP A 198 -13.69 -2.82 -6.79
N GLU A 199 -12.72 -3.72 -6.79
CA GLU A 199 -12.71 -4.85 -7.74
C GLU A 199 -13.95 -5.75 -7.61
N ILE A 200 -14.46 -5.96 -6.40
CA ILE A 200 -15.61 -6.82 -6.13
C ILE A 200 -16.94 -6.14 -6.51
N ALA A 201 -17.07 -4.81 -6.28
CA ALA A 201 -18.33 -4.09 -6.44
C ALA A 201 -19.00 -4.21 -7.84
N PRO A 202 -18.30 -4.01 -8.98
CA PRO A 202 -18.90 -4.19 -10.29
C PRO A 202 -19.12 -5.67 -10.64
N ARG A 203 -18.27 -6.57 -10.12
CA ARG A 203 -18.39 -8.03 -10.36
C ARG A 203 -19.62 -8.64 -9.68
N THR A 204 -20.07 -8.06 -8.57
CA THR A 204 -21.27 -8.51 -7.84
C THR A 204 -22.52 -7.72 -8.19
N GLY A 205 -22.43 -6.76 -9.12
CA GLY A 205 -23.53 -5.89 -9.52
C GLY A 205 -23.91 -4.84 -8.47
N LEU A 206 -23.07 -4.62 -7.45
CA LEU A 206 -23.24 -3.53 -6.48
C LEU A 206 -23.00 -2.15 -7.09
N ALA A 207 -22.16 -2.10 -8.14
CA ALA A 207 -21.91 -0.91 -8.94
C ALA A 207 -22.07 -1.25 -10.42
N ASP A 208 -22.57 -0.29 -11.21
CA ASP A 208 -22.68 -0.45 -12.65
C ASP A 208 -21.28 -0.38 -13.28
N ALA A 209 -20.86 -1.49 -13.90
CA ALA A 209 -19.55 -1.61 -14.54
C ALA A 209 -19.33 -0.58 -15.66
N THR A 210 -20.41 0.01 -16.18
CA THR A 210 -20.34 1.11 -17.16
C THR A 210 -19.76 2.39 -16.56
N PHE A 211 -20.07 2.68 -15.29
CA PHE A 211 -19.61 3.88 -14.59
C PHE A 211 -18.39 3.62 -13.72
N LEU A 212 -18.24 2.40 -13.21
CA LEU A 212 -17.15 2.00 -12.34
C LEU A 212 -16.57 0.66 -12.83
N PRO A 213 -15.76 0.67 -13.91
CA PRO A 213 -15.14 -0.55 -14.40
C PRO A 213 -14.27 -1.20 -13.32
N PRO A 214 -14.11 -2.54 -13.34
CA PRO A 214 -13.22 -3.25 -12.43
C PRO A 214 -11.81 -2.65 -12.46
N LEU A 215 -11.16 -2.60 -11.30
CA LEU A 215 -9.81 -2.06 -11.15
C LEU A 215 -8.83 -2.79 -12.08
N SER A 216 -8.99 -4.10 -12.24
CA SER A 216 -8.18 -4.92 -13.14
C SER A 216 -8.26 -4.46 -14.61
N GLU A 217 -9.44 -4.07 -15.10
CA GLU A 217 -9.62 -3.56 -16.46
C GLU A 217 -9.00 -2.17 -16.63
N VAL A 218 -9.14 -1.30 -15.64
CA VAL A 218 -8.51 0.02 -15.62
C VAL A 218 -6.98 -0.10 -15.67
N LEU A 219 -6.40 -1.02 -14.89
CA LEU A 219 -4.97 -1.27 -14.87
C LEU A 219 -4.46 -1.85 -16.20
N LEU A 220 -5.20 -2.78 -16.81
CA LEU A 220 -4.87 -3.33 -18.12
C LEU A 220 -4.92 -2.26 -19.22
N ALA A 221 -6.00 -1.48 -19.27
CA ALA A 221 -6.13 -0.39 -20.23
C ALA A 221 -5.00 0.64 -20.03
N GLY A 222 -4.71 1.02 -18.79
CA GLY A 222 -3.60 1.92 -18.46
C GLY A 222 -2.24 1.36 -18.91
N TRP A 223 -2.01 0.07 -18.72
CA TRP A 223 -0.79 -0.60 -19.18
C TRP A 223 -0.67 -0.63 -20.70
N ASP A 224 -1.76 -0.92 -21.42
CA ASP A 224 -1.78 -0.89 -22.88
C ASP A 224 -1.55 0.51 -23.43
N LEU A 225 -2.17 1.54 -22.82
CA LEU A 225 -1.90 2.94 -23.16
C LEU A 225 -0.44 3.34 -22.90
N ALA A 226 0.16 2.86 -21.81
CA ALA A 226 1.55 3.12 -21.48
C ALA A 226 2.50 2.45 -22.49
N ARG A 227 2.22 1.20 -22.89
CA ARG A 227 3.00 0.46 -23.88
C ARG A 227 2.95 1.09 -25.27
N ASN A 228 1.77 1.60 -25.64
CA ASN A 228 1.53 2.16 -26.97
C ASN A 228 1.93 3.64 -27.09
N GLY A 229 2.46 4.26 -26.02
CA GLY A 229 2.88 5.66 -26.01
C GLY A 229 1.75 6.69 -26.10
N GLN A 230 0.48 6.26 -26.14
CA GLN A 230 -0.68 7.15 -26.23
C GLN A 230 -0.92 7.90 -24.91
N LEU A 231 -0.47 7.33 -23.79
CA LEU A 231 -0.60 7.95 -22.47
C LEU A 231 0.18 9.27 -22.39
N THR A 232 1.41 9.30 -22.92
CA THR A 232 2.24 10.52 -22.97
C THR A 232 1.68 11.54 -23.96
N GLU A 233 1.06 11.10 -25.05
CA GLU A 233 0.44 11.99 -26.03
C GLU A 233 -0.81 12.68 -25.47
N HIS A 234 -1.72 11.93 -24.84
CA HIS A 234 -2.96 12.49 -24.27
C HIS A 234 -2.72 13.31 -23.00
N VAL A 235 -1.84 12.85 -22.10
CA VAL A 235 -1.45 13.61 -20.91
C VAL A 235 -0.63 14.82 -21.32
N GLY A 236 0.31 14.68 -22.26
CA GLY A 236 1.12 15.78 -22.77
C GLY A 236 0.29 16.87 -23.43
N ALA A 237 -0.69 16.49 -24.26
CA ALA A 237 -1.61 17.45 -24.88
C ALA A 237 -2.48 18.19 -23.85
N SER A 238 -2.97 17.48 -22.83
CA SER A 238 -3.78 18.09 -21.76
C SER A 238 -2.95 19.02 -20.88
N LEU A 239 -1.74 18.59 -20.53
CA LEU A 239 -0.79 19.36 -19.73
C LEU A 239 -0.31 20.60 -20.48
N PHE A 240 0.00 20.48 -21.76
CA PHE A 240 0.34 21.62 -22.62
C PHE A 240 -0.80 22.63 -22.68
N ARG A 241 -2.05 22.17 -22.85
CA ARG A 241 -3.22 23.05 -22.89
C ARG A 241 -3.45 23.77 -21.56
N ALA A 242 -3.27 23.07 -20.43
CA ALA A 242 -3.34 23.65 -19.10
C ALA A 242 -2.23 24.69 -18.84
N LEU A 243 -0.98 24.36 -19.19
CA LEU A 243 0.18 25.27 -19.08
C LEU A 243 0.02 26.50 -19.98
N ALA A 244 -0.43 26.32 -21.22
CA ALA A 244 -0.67 27.43 -22.13
C ALA A 244 -1.75 28.37 -21.58
N GLY A 245 -2.87 27.83 -21.09
CA GLY A 245 -3.91 28.62 -20.44
C GLY A 245 -3.41 29.35 -19.18
N PHE A 246 -2.60 28.68 -18.36
CA PHE A 246 -2.00 29.28 -17.16
C PHE A 246 -1.02 30.41 -17.49
N LEU A 247 -0.14 30.22 -18.49
CA LEU A 247 0.80 31.25 -18.92
C LEU A 247 0.10 32.47 -19.49
N ILE A 248 -0.95 32.25 -20.30
CA ILE A 248 -1.80 33.33 -20.79
C ILE A 248 -2.44 34.07 -19.61
N ALA A 249 -3.03 33.33 -18.66
CA ALA A 249 -3.63 33.94 -17.47
C ALA A 249 -2.60 34.75 -16.66
N LEU A 250 -1.37 34.24 -16.47
CA LEU A 250 -0.28 34.98 -15.82
C LEU A 250 0.08 36.25 -16.57
N ALA A 251 0.21 36.15 -17.90
CA ALA A 251 0.59 37.25 -18.76
C ALA A 251 -0.42 38.40 -18.69
N TYR A 252 -1.69 38.14 -18.37
CA TYR A 252 -2.70 39.18 -18.12
C TYR A 252 -2.83 39.56 -16.65
N ALA A 253 -2.83 38.59 -15.74
CA ALA A 253 -3.03 38.83 -14.31
C ALA A 253 -1.87 39.63 -13.68
N ILE A 254 -0.64 39.41 -14.11
CA ILE A 254 0.54 40.11 -13.58
C ILE A 254 0.53 41.60 -13.95
N PRO A 255 0.40 42.00 -15.24
CA PRO A 255 0.28 43.41 -15.58
C PRO A 255 -0.96 44.06 -14.96
N LEU A 256 -2.11 43.37 -14.92
CA LEU A 256 -3.32 43.93 -14.32
C LEU A 256 -3.16 44.14 -12.81
N GLY A 257 -2.58 43.16 -12.11
CA GLY A 257 -2.28 43.24 -10.68
C GLY A 257 -1.26 44.32 -10.35
N LEU A 258 -0.21 44.46 -11.18
CA LEU A 258 0.77 45.54 -11.06
C LEU A 258 0.16 46.91 -11.38
N ALA A 259 -0.70 47.03 -12.39
CA ALA A 259 -1.38 48.28 -12.74
C ALA A 259 -2.31 48.73 -11.60
N ILE A 260 -3.05 47.81 -10.99
CA ILE A 260 -3.89 48.09 -9.81
C ILE A 260 -3.01 48.46 -8.60
N GLY A 261 -1.88 47.78 -8.39
CA GLY A 261 -0.93 48.06 -7.32
C GLY A 261 -0.18 49.39 -7.47
N TRP A 262 0.02 49.88 -8.70
CA TRP A 262 0.70 51.15 -8.96
C TRP A 262 -0.21 52.36 -8.72
N TRP A 263 -1.53 52.17 -8.78
CA TRP A 263 -2.50 53.17 -8.32
C TRP A 263 -2.67 53.14 -6.80
N ARG A 264 -1.68 53.73 -6.13
CA ARG A 264 -1.71 54.16 -4.72
C ARG A 264 -2.89 55.08 -4.34
N ARG A 265 -3.85 55.32 -5.24
CA ARG A 265 -5.09 56.07 -5.03
C ARG A 265 -6.26 55.22 -4.52
N VAL A 266 -6.21 53.89 -4.63
CA VAL A 266 -7.25 53.00 -4.05
C VAL A 266 -6.94 52.64 -2.59
N ALA A 267 -5.66 52.56 -2.21
CA ALA A 267 -5.24 52.38 -0.82
C ALA A 267 -5.75 53.53 0.08
N ASP A 268 -5.72 54.77 -0.41
CA ASP A 268 -6.28 55.93 0.31
C ASP A 268 -7.81 55.90 0.41
N GLY A 269 -8.50 55.27 -0.57
CA GLY A 269 -9.97 55.14 -0.57
C GLY A 269 -10.51 54.00 0.31
N LEU A 270 -9.69 52.97 0.59
CA LEU A 270 -10.06 51.85 1.46
C LEU A 270 -9.67 52.08 2.92
N ASN A 271 -8.80 53.05 3.19
CA ASN A 271 -8.43 53.45 4.55
C ASN A 271 -9.64 53.78 5.45
N PRO A 272 -10.66 54.55 5.02
CA PRO A 272 -11.85 54.82 5.86
C PRO A 272 -12.71 53.58 6.15
N LEU A 273 -12.71 52.56 5.29
CA LEU A 273 -13.45 51.30 5.53
C LEU A 273 -12.71 50.38 6.51
N LEU A 274 -11.37 50.40 6.48
CA LEU A 274 -10.54 49.64 7.42
C LEU A 274 -10.54 50.26 8.83
N GLU A 275 -10.74 51.57 8.94
CA GLU A 275 -10.88 52.26 10.24
C GLU A 275 -12.22 51.94 10.92
N VAL A 276 -13.32 51.83 10.16
CA VAL A 276 -14.64 51.44 10.67
C VAL A 276 -14.69 49.98 11.14
N LEU A 277 -13.93 49.08 10.50
CA LEU A 277 -13.82 47.68 10.92
C LEU A 277 -12.87 47.47 12.10
N ARG A 278 -12.14 48.52 12.51
CA ARG A 278 -11.19 48.50 13.63
C ARG A 278 -11.77 49.06 14.94
N SER A 279 -12.90 49.77 14.88
CA SER A 279 -13.68 50.19 16.05
C SER A 279 -14.74 49.17 16.42
#